data_AF-A0A5B8SSH9-F1
#
_entry.id   AF-A0A5B8SSH9-F1
#
_cell.length_a   1.000
_cell.length_b   1.000
_cell.length_c   1.000
_cell.angle_alpha   90.00
_cell.angle_beta   90.00
_cell.angle_gamma   90.00
#
_symmetry.space_group_name_H-M   'P 1'
#
loop_
_entity.id
_entity.type
_entity.pdbx_description
1 polymer ?
#
loop_
_entity_poly.entity_id
_entity_poly.type
_entity_poly.pdbx_seq_one_letter_code
_entity_poly.pdbx_strand_id
1 'polypeptide(L)'
;MGSTSDTVRANFKRWIFAKHAGNQPKFTPQQQAWLEMIRDHIAVSLHIELDDFDYHPFDAQGGVGKMYQLFGDEMDRVIDEINDALAA
;
A
#
# COMPACT_ATOMS: atom_id res chain seq x y z
N MET A 1 -17.70 -12.78 13.32
CA MET A 1 -16.27 -12.45 13.40
C MET A 1 -15.85 -11.96 12.03
N GLY A 2 -15.50 -10.69 11.87
CA GLY A 2 -14.92 -10.23 10.61
C GLY A 2 -13.61 -10.95 10.37
N SER A 3 -13.36 -11.40 9.14
CA SER A 3 -12.05 -11.94 8.80
C SER A 3 -11.03 -10.81 8.90
N THR A 4 -9.78 -11.09 9.27
CA THR A 4 -8.69 -10.09 9.31
C THR A 4 -8.62 -9.27 8.00
N SER A 5 -8.96 -9.89 6.87
CA SER A 5 -9.04 -9.24 5.56
C SER A 5 -10.10 -8.12 5.48
N ASP A 6 -11.24 -8.26 6.16
CA ASP A 6 -12.30 -7.25 6.15
C ASP A 6 -11.86 -5.98 6.90
N THR A 7 -11.15 -6.14 8.01
CA THR A 7 -10.57 -5.05 8.79
C THR A 7 -9.52 -4.30 7.99
N VAL A 8 -8.57 -5.01 7.37
CA VAL A 8 -7.52 -4.42 6.52
C VAL A 8 -8.13 -3.62 5.37
N ARG A 9 -9.17 -4.15 4.72
CA ARG A 9 -9.88 -3.43 3.64
C ARG A 9 -10.60 -2.18 4.14
N ALA A 10 -11.20 -2.22 5.32
CA ALA A 10 -11.86 -1.05 5.93
C ALA A 10 -10.84 0.03 6.30
N ASN A 11 -9.71 -0.37 6.88
CA ASN A 11 -8.62 0.53 7.26
C ASN A 11 -7.97 1.19 6.05
N PHE A 12 -7.68 0.41 4.99
CA PHE A 12 -7.16 0.94 3.74
C PHE A 12 -8.07 2.02 3.14
N LYS A 13 -9.39 1.78 3.12
CA LYS A 13 -10.36 2.80 2.65
C LYS A 13 -10.24 4.08 3.48
N ARG A 14 -10.20 3.98 4.81
CA ARG A 14 -10.08 5.14 5.70
C ARG A 14 -8.78 5.91 5.44
N TRP A 15 -7.66 5.19 5.31
CA TRP A 15 -6.35 5.77 5.04
C TRP A 15 -6.31 6.50 3.68
N ILE A 16 -6.80 5.87 2.60
CA ILE A 16 -6.91 6.50 1.27
C ILE A 16 -7.77 7.77 1.31
N PHE A 17 -8.93 7.73 1.99
CA PHE A 17 -9.78 8.91 2.11
C PHE A 17 -9.10 10.04 2.87
N ALA A 18 -8.37 9.72 3.94
CA ALA A 18 -7.60 10.72 4.69
C ALA A 18 -6.50 11.35 3.82
N LYS A 19 -5.78 10.56 3.02
CA LYS A 19 -4.77 11.05 2.07
C LYS A 19 -5.37 11.99 1.03
N HIS A 20 -6.54 11.67 0.49
CA HIS A 20 -7.24 12.52 -0.47
C HIS A 20 -7.91 13.77 0.13
N ALA A 21 -8.19 13.77 1.43
CA ALA A 21 -8.78 14.91 2.15
C ALA A 21 -7.75 15.95 2.60
N GLY A 22 -6.46 15.59 2.63
CA GLY A 22 -5.38 16.51 2.92
C GLY A 22 -5.01 17.42 1.75
N ASN A 23 -4.05 18.32 1.97
CA ASN A 23 -3.47 19.18 0.92
C ASN A 23 -2.43 18.45 0.04
N GLN A 24 -2.30 17.13 0.15
CA GLN A 24 -1.38 16.37 -0.70
C GLN A 24 -2.01 16.08 -2.07
N PRO A 25 -1.21 16.00 -3.14
CA PRO A 25 -1.68 15.55 -4.43
C PRO A 25 -2.37 14.19 -4.33
N LYS A 26 -3.48 14.01 -5.05
CA LYS A 26 -4.14 12.72 -5.13
C LYS A 26 -3.23 11.70 -5.81
N PHE A 27 -3.34 10.46 -5.36
CA PHE A 27 -2.64 9.36 -6.02
C PHE A 27 -3.11 9.22 -7.48
N THR A 28 -2.15 9.02 -8.38
CA THR A 28 -2.42 8.67 -9.77
C THR A 28 -3.06 7.27 -9.85
N PRO A 29 -3.74 6.92 -10.97
CA PRO A 29 -4.30 5.58 -11.13
C PRO A 29 -3.27 4.45 -10.95
N GLN A 30 -2.02 4.66 -11.36
CA GLN A 30 -0.96 3.67 -11.18
C GLN A 30 -0.54 3.52 -9.71
N GLN A 31 -0.41 4.63 -8.99
CA GLN A 31 -0.13 4.60 -7.54
C GLN A 31 -1.29 3.92 -6.79
N GLN A 32 -2.54 4.22 -7.15
CA GLN A 32 -3.71 3.57 -6.54
C GLN A 32 -3.71 2.06 -6.76
N ALA A 33 -3.49 1.60 -7.99
CA ALA A 33 -3.41 0.16 -8.28
C ALA A 33 -2.30 -0.54 -7.48
N TRP A 34 -1.14 0.12 -7.33
CA TRP A 34 -0.05 -0.39 -6.50
C TRP A 34 -0.41 -0.48 -5.01
N LEU A 35 -1.06 0.56 -4.46
CA LEU A 35 -1.53 0.56 -3.08
C LEU A 35 -2.60 -0.52 -2.82
N GLU A 36 -3.43 -0.84 -3.82
CA GLU A 36 -4.39 -1.95 -3.72
C GLU A 36 -3.72 -3.32 -3.68
N MET A 37 -2.64 -3.52 -4.46
CA MET A 37 -1.84 -4.75 -4.38
C MET A 37 -1.16 -4.89 -3.01
N ILE A 38 -0.61 -3.79 -2.48
CA ILE A 38 -0.01 -3.77 -1.13
C ILE A 38 -1.06 -4.14 -0.07
N ARG A 39 -2.25 -3.55 -0.13
CA ARG A 39 -3.37 -3.91 0.76
C ARG A 39 -3.68 -5.40 0.71
N ASP A 40 -3.77 -5.97 -0.49
CA ASP A 40 -4.12 -7.38 -0.66
C ASP A 40 -3.02 -8.31 -0.14
N HIS A 41 -1.74 -7.91 -0.25
CA HIS A 41 -0.63 -8.60 0.40
C HIS A 41 -0.75 -8.53 1.93
N ILE A 42 -0.89 -7.32 2.50
CA ILE A 42 -1.02 -7.11 3.96
C ILE A 42 -2.24 -7.85 4.53
N ALA A 43 -3.34 -7.96 3.78
CA ALA A 43 -4.52 -8.70 4.21
C ALA A 43 -4.27 -10.20 4.46
N VAL A 44 -3.17 -10.74 3.92
CA VAL A 44 -2.73 -12.14 4.09
C VAL A 44 -1.50 -12.23 4.99
N SER A 45 -0.50 -11.37 4.77
CA SER A 45 0.81 -11.42 5.43
C SER A 45 0.92 -10.58 6.71
N LEU A 46 -0.07 -9.72 6.99
CA LEU A 46 -0.13 -8.74 8.10
C LEU A 46 0.78 -7.51 7.95
N HIS A 47 1.85 -7.58 7.18
CA HIS A 47 2.72 -6.45 6.86
C HIS A 47 3.33 -6.62 5.46
N ILE A 48 4.03 -5.59 4.99
CA ILE A 48 4.88 -5.64 3.80
C ILE A 48 6.23 -4.99 4.09
N GLU A 49 7.30 -5.57 3.59
CA GLU A 49 8.66 -5.04 3.62
C GLU A 49 9.14 -4.69 2.21
N LEU A 50 10.25 -3.94 2.10
CA LEU A 50 10.80 -3.56 0.79
C LEU A 50 11.15 -4.79 -0.06
N ASP A 51 11.69 -5.83 0.56
CA ASP A 51 12.09 -7.08 -0.09
C ASP A 51 10.88 -7.86 -0.64
N ASP A 52 9.67 -7.65 -0.12
CA ASP A 52 8.46 -8.28 -0.64
C ASP A 52 8.14 -7.84 -2.08
N PHE A 53 8.64 -6.67 -2.50
CA PHE A 53 8.46 -6.19 -3.86
C PHE A 53 9.29 -6.95 -4.90
N ASP A 54 10.27 -7.75 -4.49
CA ASP A 54 11.03 -8.63 -5.39
C ASP A 54 10.28 -9.94 -5.70
N TYR A 55 9.09 -10.13 -5.13
CA TYR A 55 8.25 -11.31 -5.35
C TYR A 55 6.92 -10.97 -6.05
N HIS A 56 6.26 -12.01 -6.54
CA HIS A 56 4.97 -11.88 -7.22
C HIS A 56 3.86 -11.40 -6.27
N PRO A 57 2.96 -10.48 -6.69
CA PRO A 57 2.79 -9.92 -8.04
C PRO A 57 3.59 -8.66 -8.35
N PHE A 58 4.41 -8.17 -7.41
CA PHE A 58 5.11 -6.90 -7.53
C PHE A 58 6.25 -6.95 -8.55
N ASP A 59 6.99 -8.05 -8.58
CA ASP A 59 8.07 -8.32 -9.54
C ASP A 59 7.62 -8.12 -11.01
N ALA A 60 6.44 -8.64 -11.34
CA ALA A 60 5.82 -8.56 -12.65
C ALA A 60 5.38 -7.13 -13.02
N GLN A 61 5.22 -6.26 -12.03
CA GLN A 61 4.92 -4.84 -12.21
C GLN A 61 6.18 -3.96 -12.19
N GLY A 62 7.38 -4.56 -12.05
CA GLY A 62 8.67 -3.87 -12.00
C GLY A 62 9.27 -3.72 -10.59
N GLY A 63 8.68 -4.38 -9.59
CA GLY A 63 9.21 -4.54 -8.24
C GLY A 63 9.57 -3.24 -7.52
N VAL A 64 10.66 -3.26 -6.75
CA VAL A 64 11.19 -2.09 -6.04
C VAL A 64 11.42 -0.90 -6.99
N GLY A 65 11.89 -1.16 -8.22
CA GLY A 65 12.10 -0.12 -9.22
C GLY A 65 10.81 0.61 -9.60
N LYS A 66 9.69 -0.11 -9.71
CA LYS A 66 8.39 0.50 -9.96
C LYS A 66 7.86 1.26 -8.74
N MET A 67 8.06 0.74 -7.54
CA MET A 67 7.70 1.45 -6.31
C MET A 67 8.45 2.80 -6.22
N TYR A 68 9.75 2.83 -6.48
CA TYR A 68 10.53 4.06 -6.52
C TYR A 68 10.07 5.01 -7.63
N GLN A 69 9.74 4.52 -8.83
CA GLN A 69 9.18 5.36 -9.90
C GLN A 69 7.85 6.02 -9.53
N LEU A 70 7.03 5.33 -8.72
CA LEU A 70 5.70 5.81 -8.35
C LEU A 70 5.73 6.76 -7.15
N PHE A 71 6.56 6.48 -6.14
CA PHE A 71 6.55 7.21 -4.87
C PHE A 71 7.83 8.01 -4.59
N GLY A 72 8.89 7.76 -5.35
CA GLY A 72 10.17 8.45 -5.22
C GLY A 72 10.72 8.35 -3.80
N ASP A 73 11.15 9.50 -3.29
CA ASP A 73 11.74 9.61 -1.95
C ASP A 73 10.72 9.39 -0.82
N GLU A 74 9.41 9.40 -1.11
CA GLU A 74 8.36 9.11 -0.12
C GLU A 74 8.05 7.60 -0.02
N MET A 75 8.73 6.74 -0.78
CA MET A 75 8.48 5.29 -0.81
C MET A 75 8.49 4.66 0.59
N ASP A 76 9.59 4.84 1.35
CA ASP A 76 9.75 4.24 2.67
C ASP A 76 8.66 4.71 3.63
N ARG A 77 8.36 6.01 3.60
CA ARG A 77 7.29 6.60 4.39
C ARG A 77 5.92 6.02 4.02
N VAL A 78 5.64 5.79 2.74
CA VAL A 78 4.37 5.21 2.29
C VAL A 78 4.24 3.77 2.79
N ILE A 79 5.33 3.00 2.79
CA ILE A 79 5.37 1.62 3.31
C ILE A 79 5.07 1.61 4.82
N ASP A 80 5.75 2.47 5.59
CA ASP A 80 5.52 2.55 7.04
C ASP A 80 4.09 2.99 7.34
N GLU A 81 3.62 4.06 6.71
CA GLU A 81 2.29 4.60 6.95
C GLU A 81 1.16 3.61 6.56
N ILE A 82 1.32 2.85 5.48
CA ILE A 82 0.30 1.87 5.07
C ILE A 82 0.31 0.64 5.98
N ASN A 83 1.48 0.16 6.41
CA ASN A 83 1.57 -0.94 7.38
C ASN A 83 0.88 -0.57 8.70
N ASP A 84 1.23 0.58 9.26
CA ASP A 84 0.64 1.07 10.51
C ASP A 84 -0.87 1.28 10.39
N ALA A 85 -1.31 1.91 9.29
CA ALA A 85 -2.72 2.22 9.09
C ALA A 85 -3.58 0.96 8.92
N LEU A 86 -3.07 -0.08 8.27
CA LEU A 86 -3.81 -1.31 8.00
C LEU A 86 -3.83 -2.26 9.21
N ALA A 87 -2.82 -2.21 10.07
CA ALA A 87 -2.72 -3.02 11.29
C ALA A 87 -3.63 -2.55 12.45
N ALA A 88 -4.12 -1.30 12.42
CA ALA A 88 -4.92 -0.66 13.48
C ALA A 88 -6.33 -1.23 13.68
#